data_AF-A0A2E4G1K6-F1
#
_entry.id   AF-A0A2E4G1K6-F1
#
_cell.length_a   1.000
_cell.length_b   1.000
_cell.length_c   1.000
_cell.angle_alpha   90.00
_cell.angle_beta   90.00
_cell.angle_gamma   90.00
#
_symmetry.space_group_name_H-M   'P 1'
#
loop_
_entity.id
_entity.type
_entity.pdbx_description
1 polymer ?
#
loop_
_entity_poly.entity_id
_entity_poly.type
_entity_poly.pdbx_seq_one_letter_code
_entity_poly.pdbx_strand_id
1 'polypeptide(L)' 'MSKSIFYHAGCPVCVSAEQDIIDLVGSANVEVVNIGEDKSRIPEAEAAGVKSVPALVTPNGNALHINFGASMADVKG' A
#
# COMPACT_ATOMS: atom_id res chain seq x y z
N MET A 1 13.93 -11.50 7.38
CA MET A 1 13.43 -10.69 6.24
C MET A 1 12.04 -10.23 6.63
N SER A 2 11.86 -8.93 6.88
CA SER A 2 10.53 -8.40 7.18
C SER A 2 9.73 -8.34 5.88
N LYS A 3 8.48 -8.83 5.89
CA LYS A 3 7.59 -8.74 4.72
C LYS A 3 7.16 -7.28 4.54
N SER A 4 6.91 -6.89 3.30
CA SER A 4 6.19 -5.64 3.04
C SER A 4 4.72 -5.81 3.45
N ILE A 5 4.07 -4.74 3.89
CA ILE A 5 2.65 -4.76 4.26
C ILE A 5 1.88 -3.84 3.31
N PHE A 6 0.92 -4.39 2.60
CA PHE A 6 0.03 -3.66 1.70
C PHE A 6 -1.31 -3.38 2.40
N TYR A 7 -1.59 -2.11 2.67
CA TYR A 7 -2.82 -1.65 3.29
C TYR A 7 -3.82 -1.17 2.24
N HIS A 8 -5.05 -1.65 2.31
CA HIS A 8 -6.14 -1.22 1.44
C HIS A 8 -7.49 -1.21 2.16
N ALA A 9 -8.52 -0.61 1.54
CA ALA A 9 -9.87 -0.50 2.12
C ALA A 9 -10.98 -1.13 1.24
N GLY A 10 -10.62 -2.13 0.43
CA GLY A 10 -11.58 -2.82 -0.46
C GLY A 10 -12.08 -1.98 -1.65
N CYS A 11 -11.39 -0.89 -2.00
CA CYS A 11 -11.73 -0.07 -3.16
C CYS A 11 -11.49 -0.82 -4.48
N PRO A 12 -12.23 -0.55 -5.58
CA PRO A 12 -11.99 -1.24 -6.86
C PRO A 12 -10.55 -1.08 -7.40
N VAL A 13 -9.94 0.10 -7.18
CA VAL A 13 -8.52 0.38 -7.48
C VAL A 13 -7.56 -0.48 -6.66
N CYS A 14 -7.98 -0.91 -5.48
CA CYS A 14 -7.17 -1.68 -4.56
C CYS A 14 -6.94 -3.11 -5.08
N VAL A 15 -7.89 -3.68 -5.85
CA VAL A 15 -7.79 -5.05 -6.38
C VAL A 15 -6.72 -5.16 -7.46
N SER A 16 -6.67 -4.19 -8.38
CA SER A 16 -5.62 -4.16 -9.41
C SER A 16 -4.24 -3.90 -8.80
N ALA A 17 -4.15 -2.98 -7.83
CA ALA A 17 -2.89 -2.67 -7.16
C ALA A 17 -2.34 -3.87 -6.35
N GLU A 18 -3.22 -4.63 -5.70
CA GLU A 18 -2.85 -5.84 -4.97
C GLU A 18 -2.22 -6.89 -5.89
N GLN A 19 -2.89 -7.20 -7.01
CA GLN A 19 -2.40 -8.20 -7.96
C GLN A 19 -1.04 -7.80 -8.55
N ASP A 20 -0.89 -6.54 -8.99
CA ASP A 20 0.36 -6.04 -9.55
C ASP A 20 1.51 -6.11 -8.53
N ILE A 21 1.24 -5.77 -7.26
CA ILE A 21 2.24 -5.89 -6.19
C ILE A 21 2.62 -7.35 -5.97
N ILE A 22 1.64 -8.25 -5.84
CA ILE A 22 1.91 -9.67 -5.64
C ILE A 22 2.75 -10.24 -6.79
N ASP A 23 2.48 -9.84 -8.03
CA ASP A 23 3.24 -10.30 -9.19
C ASP A 23 4.67 -9.73 -9.23
N LEU A 24 4.88 -8.50 -8.74
CA LEU A 24 6.20 -7.85 -8.70
C LEU A 24 7.11 -8.35 -7.59
N VAL A 25 6.59 -8.46 -6.36
CA VAL A 25 7.39 -8.81 -5.17
C VAL A 25 7.18 -10.25 -4.71
N GLY A 26 6.16 -10.94 -5.19
CA GLY A 26 5.80 -12.30 -4.79
C GLY A 26 4.94 -12.33 -3.53
N SER A 27 3.88 -13.15 -3.55
CA SER A 27 2.92 -13.32 -2.43
C SER A 27 3.58 -13.72 -1.10
N ALA A 28 4.72 -14.42 -1.13
CA ALA A 28 5.45 -14.78 0.07
C ALA A 28 6.09 -13.57 0.78
N ASN A 29 6.33 -12.47 0.05
CA ASN A 29 7.06 -11.29 0.52
C ASN A 29 6.14 -10.12 0.88
N VAL A 30 4.82 -10.26 0.71
CA VAL A 30 3.82 -9.22 0.99
C VAL A 30 2.73 -9.78 1.90
N GLU A 31 2.41 -9.05 2.95
CA GLU A 31 1.20 -9.22 3.74
C GLU A 31 0.14 -8.24 3.21
N VAL A 32 -1.07 -8.73 2.93
CA VAL A 32 -2.19 -7.90 2.49
C VAL A 32 -3.13 -7.68 3.68
N VAL A 33 -3.42 -6.42 3.97
CA VAL A 33 -4.27 -6.01 5.11
C VAL A 33 -5.40 -5.12 4.61
N ASN A 34 -6.64 -5.63 4.72
CA ASN A 34 -7.84 -4.85 4.45
C ASN A 34 -8.30 -4.11 5.72
N ILE A 35 -7.92 -2.84 5.86
CA ILE A 35 -8.34 -1.98 6.99
C ILE A 35 -9.80 -1.54 6.89
N GLY A 36 -10.47 -1.79 5.75
CA GLY A 36 -11.92 -1.66 5.64
C GLY A 36 -12.66 -2.73 6.44
N GLU A 37 -12.07 -3.93 6.57
CA GLU A 37 -12.61 -5.07 7.32
C GLU A 37 -12.00 -5.16 8.73
N ASP A 38 -10.67 -5.13 8.85
CA ASP A 38 -9.96 -5.17 10.11
C ASP A 38 -9.45 -3.78 10.53
N LYS A 39 -10.37 -3.00 11.11
CA LYS A 39 -10.07 -1.64 11.59
C LYS A 39 -9.08 -1.60 12.75
N SER A 40 -8.80 -2.74 13.39
CA SER A 40 -7.84 -2.80 14.52
C SER A 40 -6.40 -2.54 14.07
N ARG A 41 -6.11 -2.71 12.77
CA ARG A 41 -4.80 -2.48 12.14
C ARG A 41 -4.55 -1.02 11.75
N ILE A 42 -5.55 -0.13 11.88
CA ILE A 42 -5.40 1.30 11.53
C ILE A 42 -4.28 1.98 12.33
N PRO A 43 -4.18 1.83 13.67
CA PRO A 43 -3.10 2.46 14.44
C PRO A 43 -1.69 1.99 14.02
N GLU A 44 -1.56 0.73 13.60
CA GLU A 44 -0.32 0.18 13.06
C GLU A 44 0.04 0.85 11.72
N ALA A 45 -0.94 0.97 10.81
CA ALA A 45 -0.74 1.63 9.53
C ALA A 45 -0.32 3.11 9.72
N GLU A 46 -1.00 3.84 10.61
CA GLU A 46 -0.66 5.23 10.93
C GLU A 46 0.75 5.36 11.51
N ALA A 47 1.11 4.49 12.46
CA ALA A 47 2.45 4.45 13.04
C ALA A 47 3.54 4.12 12.00
N ALA A 48 3.20 3.34 10.98
CA ALA A 48 4.06 3.04 9.83
C ALA A 48 4.11 4.16 8.78
N GLY A 49 3.42 5.29 9.00
CA GLY A 49 3.44 6.45 8.10
C GLY A 49 2.43 6.38 6.95
N VAL A 50 1.46 5.46 7.00
CA VAL A 50 0.36 5.40 6.04
C VAL A 50 -0.57 6.60 6.27
N LYS A 51 -0.87 7.34 5.21
CA LYS A 51 -1.70 8.56 5.21
C LYS A 51 -2.93 8.42 4.34
N SER A 52 -2.88 7.52 3.38
CA SER A 52 -3.94 7.16 2.46
C SER A 52 -3.74 5.70 2.05
N VAL A 53 -4.81 5.07 1.58
CA VAL A 53 -4.76 3.73 0.98
C VAL A 53 -5.31 3.78 -0.45
N PRO A 54 -4.84 2.92 -1.38
CA PRO A 54 -3.87 1.83 -1.16
C PRO A 54 -2.43 2.29 -0.88
N ALA A 55 -1.72 1.61 0.02
CA ALA A 55 -0.32 1.93 0.34
C ALA A 55 0.49 0.68 0.69
N LEU A 56 1.78 0.69 0.32
CA LEU A 56 2.74 -0.38 0.62
C LEU A 56 3.79 0.12 1.61
N VAL A 57 3.88 -0.51 2.78
CA VAL A 57 4.96 -0.31 3.74
C VAL A 57 6.08 -1.30 3.41
N THR A 58 7.24 -0.77 3.06
CA THR A 58 8.43 -1.56 2.72
C THR A 58 9.13 -2.12 3.98
N PRO A 59 9.99 -3.14 3.85
CA PRO A 59 10.74 -3.70 4.98
C PRO A 59 11.66 -2.68 5.66
N ASN A 60 12.00 -1.60 4.96
CA ASN A 60 12.84 -0.51 5.46
C ASN A 60 12.02 0.59 6.18
N GLY A 61 10.71 0.39 6.35
CA GLY A 61 9.81 1.31 7.06
C GLY A 61 9.28 2.47 6.23
N ASN A 62 9.54 2.51 4.91
CA ASN A 62 8.99 3.54 4.04
C ASN A 62 7.56 3.18 3.62
N ALA A 63 6.62 4.12 3.78
CA ALA A 63 5.28 4.03 3.24
C ALA A 63 5.22 4.60 1.82
N LEU A 64 4.77 3.78 0.87
CA LEU A 64 4.56 4.14 -0.53
C LEU A 64 3.05 4.24 -0.79
N HIS A 65 2.52 5.45 -0.91
CA HIS A 65 1.11 5.66 -1.24
C HIS A 65 0.90 5.48 -2.74
N ILE A 66 -0.04 4.60 -3.08
CA ILE A 66 -0.37 4.27 -4.46
C ILE A 66 -1.63 5.05 -4.81
N ASN A 67 -1.68 5.59 -6.03
CA ASN A 67 -2.84 6.25 -6.62
C ASN A 67 -2.96 7.79 -6.46
N PHE A 68 -1.84 8.53 -6.47
CA PHE A 68 -1.61 9.73 -7.34
C PHE A 68 -0.65 10.76 -6.69
N GLY A 69 0.47 11.02 -7.37
CA GLY A 69 1.49 12.01 -7.01
C GLY A 69 1.42 13.26 -7.89
N ALA A 70 2.55 13.73 -8.41
CA ALA A 70 2.56 14.76 -9.44
C ALA A 70 2.06 14.19 -10.79
N SER A 71 1.27 14.98 -11.53
CA SER A 71 0.83 14.56 -12.86
C SER A 71 2.00 14.60 -13.86
N MET A 72 1.85 13.89 -14.98
CA MET A 72 2.84 13.98 -16.07
C MET A 72 2.92 15.39 -16.68
N ALA A 73 1.86 16.21 -16.52
CA ALA A 73 1.90 17.61 -16.91
C ALA A 73 2.77 18.43 -15.93
N ASP A 74 2.57 18.23 -14.61
CA ASP A 74 3.33 18.94 -13.57
C ASP A 74 4.84 18.71 -13.67
N VAL A 75 5.26 17.51 -14.10
CA VAL A 75 6.68 17.16 -14.25
C VAL A 75 7.27 17.46 -15.63
N LYS A 76 6.44 17.74 -16.64
CA LYS A 76 6.92 18.09 -18.00
C LYS A 76 7.15 19.59 -18.18
N GLY A 77 6.48 20.43 -17.36
CA GLY A 77 6.51 21.90 -17.49
C GLY A 77 5.47 22.40 -18.48
#